data_AF-A0A0G4G2A3-F1
#
_entry.id   AF-A0A0G4G2A3-F1
#
_cell.length_a   1.000
_cell.length_b   1.000
_cell.length_c   1.000
_cell.angle_alpha   90.00
_cell.angle_beta   90.00
_cell.angle_gamma   90.00
#
_symmetry.space_group_name_H-M   'P 1'
#
loop_
_entity.id
_entity.type
_entity.pdbx_description
1 polymer ?
#
loop_
_entity_poly.entity_id
_entity_poly.type
_entity_poly.pdbx_seq_one_letter_code
_entity_poly.pdbx_strand_id
1 'polypeptide(L)'
;MGWGVPGEDPCSSVASSSRENKCSGMEMLFEVRDDVVEVMLTANPQLWKIKGKTGRTALDLAINNLDKKQAKALAAMFAAAGGAVIERLEKSSESLNKMSQPEIFPKVFPIVKRGIGERLRRSYSLGVVGLRWCSKFRGLVKSRQKDSLTDDFEKTAGWVEALTAKFCSDTMLGDFEQSFEGKEREWFALLESAEPLTVVTQAFNFVQLTPRDVFITRVLSMLLMVAFVLLHIESIKGDSDVMLPGVWPLGIRLKTAYWTDSWNRLDAGTSLSIAIFIAIHFIGWSSEAEVSSGIVVALLFVLRLLQTASLHPAVGPLILAVVRMFSDISMFLCLYVYILLVFAGVFTLLSSDEDHQYFGSFPKAILTLFYAALGDFSEALTNAIESHDTLGPSCCSPTPSSRPSYSCVDTTHALSTD
;
A
#
# COMPACT_ATOMS: atom_id res chain seq x y z
N MET A 1 66.25 -8.73 -20.80
CA MET A 1 66.81 -10.01 -21.30
C MET A 1 65.63 -10.77 -21.90
N GLY A 2 65.34 -10.68 -23.20
CA GLY A 2 66.07 -11.26 -24.34
C GLY A 2 65.20 -12.41 -24.91
N TRP A 3 64.21 -12.11 -25.78
CA TRP A 3 64.19 -12.28 -27.26
C TRP A 3 64.35 -13.72 -27.80
N GLY A 4 63.41 -14.12 -28.68
CA GLY A 4 63.41 -15.34 -29.52
C GLY A 4 61.98 -15.71 -29.95
N VAL A 5 61.36 -15.05 -30.94
CA VAL A 5 61.40 -15.26 -32.43
C VAL A 5 60.49 -16.43 -32.89
N PRO A 6 59.73 -16.26 -34.01
CA PRO A 6 58.47 -16.95 -34.29
C PRO A 6 58.61 -18.09 -35.33
N GLY A 7 57.61 -18.97 -35.36
CA GLY A 7 57.41 -19.95 -36.44
C GLY A 7 56.14 -19.63 -37.21
N GLU A 8 56.30 -19.13 -38.43
CA GLU A 8 55.27 -19.15 -39.47
C GLU A 8 55.23 -20.55 -40.11
N ASP A 9 54.03 -21.10 -40.32
CA ASP A 9 53.81 -22.22 -41.23
C ASP A 9 52.77 -21.82 -42.30
N PRO A 10 52.94 -22.30 -43.54
CA PRO A 10 52.28 -21.73 -44.71
C PRO A 10 51.00 -22.46 -45.12
N CYS A 11 50.11 -21.71 -45.77
CA CYS A 11 49.15 -22.14 -46.79
C CYS A 11 48.72 -23.62 -46.82
N SER A 12 47.50 -23.89 -46.35
CA SER A 12 46.63 -24.88 -47.01
C SER A 12 45.25 -24.28 -47.26
N SER A 13 45.12 -23.65 -48.42
CA SER A 13 43.86 -23.32 -49.07
C SER A 13 43.18 -24.62 -49.51
N VAL A 14 42.53 -25.31 -48.57
CA VAL A 14 41.54 -26.34 -48.93
C VAL A 14 40.22 -25.62 -49.18
N ALA A 15 39.89 -25.50 -50.46
CA ALA A 15 38.57 -25.14 -50.93
C ALA A 15 37.56 -26.18 -50.40
N SER A 16 36.96 -25.88 -49.25
CA SER A 16 35.78 -26.58 -48.76
C SER A 16 34.65 -26.26 -49.73
N SER A 17 34.42 -27.20 -50.65
CA SER A 17 33.20 -27.32 -51.44
C SER A 17 32.01 -27.18 -50.49
N SER A 18 31.42 -25.99 -50.50
CA SER A 18 30.16 -25.70 -49.86
C SER A 18 29.09 -26.52 -50.58
N ARG A 19 28.88 -27.76 -50.14
CA ARG A 19 27.57 -28.39 -50.26
C ARG A 19 26.66 -27.61 -49.32
N GLU A 20 26.17 -26.48 -49.81
CA GLU A 20 24.87 -25.97 -49.43
C GLU A 20 23.86 -27.08 -49.72
N ASN A 21 23.64 -27.94 -48.73
CA ASN A 21 22.40 -28.67 -48.63
C ASN A 21 21.31 -27.60 -48.51
N LYS A 22 20.75 -27.23 -49.66
CA LYS A 22 19.45 -26.61 -49.83
C LYS A 22 18.39 -27.52 -49.18
N CYS A 23 18.37 -27.60 -47.86
CA CYS A 23 17.12 -27.62 -47.10
C CYS A 23 16.56 -26.19 -47.14
N SER A 24 16.24 -25.78 -48.36
CA SER A 24 15.48 -24.60 -48.72
C SER A 24 14.02 -25.04 -48.73
N GLY A 25 13.20 -24.39 -47.90
CA GLY A 25 11.75 -24.42 -48.08
C GLY A 25 11.07 -25.75 -47.78
N MET A 26 11.19 -26.23 -46.55
CA MET A 26 10.13 -27.04 -45.95
C MET A 26 9.29 -26.12 -45.06
N GLU A 27 8.85 -24.97 -45.59
CA GLU A 27 7.55 -24.39 -45.22
C GLU A 27 6.46 -25.23 -45.89
N MET A 28 6.50 -26.54 -45.66
CA MET A 28 5.26 -27.28 -45.72
C MET A 28 4.51 -26.81 -44.48
N LEU A 29 3.50 -25.97 -44.72
CA LEU A 29 2.24 -25.98 -43.99
C LEU A 29 1.71 -27.42 -44.03
N PHE A 30 2.40 -28.34 -43.36
CA PHE A 30 1.82 -29.60 -42.99
C PHE A 30 0.66 -29.19 -42.12
N GLU A 31 -0.52 -29.59 -42.55
CA GLU A 31 -1.63 -29.77 -41.63
C GLU A 31 -1.11 -30.73 -40.57
N VAL A 32 -0.54 -30.16 -39.49
CA VAL A 32 0.16 -30.90 -38.47
C VAL A 32 -0.88 -31.78 -37.82
N ARG A 33 -0.89 -33.06 -38.20
CA ARG A 33 -1.76 -34.03 -37.55
C ARG A 33 -1.26 -34.21 -36.12
N ASP A 34 -2.18 -34.06 -35.18
CA ASP A 34 -1.95 -34.13 -33.74
C ASP A 34 -1.40 -35.49 -33.31
N ASP A 35 -1.86 -36.57 -33.94
CA ASP A 35 -1.37 -37.94 -33.75
C ASP A 35 0.13 -38.09 -34.05
N VAL A 36 0.62 -37.47 -35.14
CA VAL A 36 2.04 -37.54 -35.51
C VAL A 36 2.90 -36.79 -34.48
N VAL A 37 2.46 -35.62 -34.01
CA VAL A 37 3.19 -34.84 -33.00
C VAL A 37 3.28 -35.60 -31.68
N GLU A 38 2.17 -36.22 -31.26
CA GLU A 38 2.11 -37.02 -30.05
C GLU A 38 3.06 -38.22 -30.13
N VAL A 39 3.02 -38.99 -31.23
CA VAL A 39 3.90 -40.16 -31.43
C VAL A 39 5.37 -39.73 -31.47
N MET A 40 5.70 -38.65 -32.17
CA MET A 40 7.08 -38.15 -32.27
C MET A 40 7.62 -37.69 -30.91
N LEU A 41 6.83 -36.93 -30.14
CA LEU A 41 7.25 -36.45 -28.82
C LEU A 41 7.26 -37.55 -27.76
N THR A 42 6.40 -38.55 -27.89
CA THR A 42 6.44 -39.75 -27.05
C THR A 42 7.69 -40.58 -27.33
N ALA A 43 8.04 -40.76 -28.61
CA ALA A 43 9.24 -41.49 -29.02
C ALA A 43 10.54 -40.75 -28.65
N ASN A 44 10.55 -39.41 -28.78
CA ASN A 44 11.70 -38.59 -28.39
C ASN A 44 11.25 -37.26 -27.75
N PRO A 45 11.15 -37.23 -26.41
CA PRO A 45 10.77 -36.03 -25.67
C PRO A 45 11.78 -34.89 -25.75
N GLN A 46 12.95 -35.03 -26.37
CA GLN A 46 13.90 -33.91 -26.53
C GLN A 46 13.66 -33.12 -27.82
N LEU A 47 12.82 -33.62 -28.75
CA LEU A 47 12.57 -32.95 -30.03
C LEU A 47 12.02 -31.53 -29.86
N TRP A 48 11.24 -31.26 -28.82
CA TRP A 48 10.73 -29.90 -28.56
C TRP A 48 11.82 -28.89 -28.17
N LYS A 49 13.01 -29.35 -27.75
CA LYS A 49 14.15 -28.45 -27.42
C LYS A 49 14.98 -28.05 -28.64
N ILE A 50 14.87 -28.81 -29.73
CA ILE A 50 15.67 -28.57 -30.94
C ILE A 50 15.23 -27.22 -31.51
N LYS A 51 16.21 -26.30 -31.62
CA LYS A 51 16.01 -25.00 -32.24
C LYS A 51 16.22 -25.13 -33.74
N GLY A 52 15.28 -24.59 -34.52
CA GLY A 52 15.44 -24.45 -35.96
C GLY A 52 16.47 -23.36 -36.32
N LYS A 53 16.64 -23.12 -37.62
CA LYS A 53 17.53 -22.07 -38.16
C LYS A 53 17.21 -20.67 -37.62
N THR A 54 15.96 -20.42 -37.23
CA THR A 54 15.50 -19.15 -36.63
C THR A 54 15.77 -19.04 -35.13
N GLY A 55 16.41 -20.03 -34.52
CA GLY A 55 16.63 -20.10 -33.06
C GLY A 55 15.37 -20.43 -32.25
N ARG A 56 14.22 -20.63 -32.91
CA ARG A 56 12.94 -20.98 -32.29
C ARG A 56 12.74 -22.49 -32.23
N THR A 57 12.14 -22.96 -31.15
CA THR A 57 11.71 -24.36 -30.97
C THR A 57 10.35 -24.61 -31.63
N ALA A 58 10.01 -25.89 -31.83
CA ALA A 58 8.68 -26.28 -32.31
C ALA A 58 7.55 -25.73 -31.42
N LEU A 59 7.79 -25.69 -30.10
CA LEU A 59 6.85 -25.08 -29.15
C LEU A 59 6.73 -23.57 -29.36
N ASP A 60 7.84 -22.85 -29.58
CA ASP A 60 7.77 -21.40 -29.82
C ASP A 60 7.02 -21.09 -31.11
N LEU A 61 7.16 -21.92 -32.16
CA LEU A 61 6.43 -21.75 -33.40
C LEU A 61 4.94 -22.01 -33.20
N ALA A 62 4.57 -23.08 -32.48
CA ALA A 62 3.19 -23.37 -32.14
C ALA A 62 2.55 -22.26 -31.28
N ILE A 63 3.29 -21.71 -30.31
CA ILE A 63 2.81 -20.63 -29.44
C ILE A 63 2.65 -19.30 -30.19
N ASN A 64 3.60 -18.97 -31.08
CA ASN A 64 3.59 -17.69 -31.78
C ASN A 64 2.59 -17.64 -32.95
N ASN A 65 2.26 -18.79 -33.54
CA ASN A 65 1.34 -18.88 -34.67
C ASN A 65 -0.04 -19.41 -34.26
N LEU A 66 -0.37 -19.32 -32.97
CA LEU A 66 -1.56 -19.91 -32.32
C LEU A 66 -2.84 -19.65 -33.14
N ASP A 67 -3.27 -20.65 -33.90
CA ASP A 67 -4.57 -20.68 -34.58
C ASP A 67 -5.42 -21.84 -34.01
N LYS A 68 -6.69 -21.92 -34.42
CA LYS A 68 -7.61 -22.98 -33.96
C LYS A 68 -7.12 -24.40 -34.29
N LYS A 69 -6.32 -24.59 -35.35
CA LYS A 69 -5.76 -25.90 -35.75
C LYS A 69 -4.57 -26.26 -34.87
N GLN A 70 -3.70 -25.29 -34.59
CA GLN A 70 -2.49 -25.45 -33.77
C GLN A 70 -2.80 -25.65 -32.29
N ALA A 71 -3.98 -25.24 -31.80
CA ALA A 71 -4.43 -25.56 -30.46
C ALA A 71 -4.41 -27.08 -30.16
N LYS A 72 -4.72 -27.92 -31.16
CA LYS A 72 -4.66 -29.39 -31.03
C LYS A 72 -3.23 -29.90 -30.97
N ALA A 73 -2.37 -29.44 -31.87
CA ALA A 73 -0.96 -29.78 -31.87
C ALA A 73 -0.30 -29.37 -30.54
N LEU A 74 -0.62 -28.16 -30.04
CA LEU A 74 -0.16 -27.69 -28.74
C LEU A 74 -0.66 -28.57 -27.60
N ALA A 75 -1.94 -28.96 -27.59
CA ALA A 75 -2.48 -29.90 -26.62
C ALA A 75 -1.72 -31.24 -26.64
N ALA A 76 -1.41 -31.79 -27.82
CA ALA A 76 -0.58 -32.98 -27.98
C ALA A 76 0.85 -32.78 -27.45
N MET A 77 1.46 -31.60 -27.68
CA MET A 77 2.77 -31.26 -27.11
C MET A 77 2.75 -31.24 -25.58
N PHE A 78 1.70 -30.68 -24.96
CA PHE A 78 1.53 -30.72 -23.51
C PHE A 78 1.30 -32.14 -23.00
N ALA A 79 0.52 -32.95 -23.72
CA ALA A 79 0.27 -34.34 -23.32
C ALA A 79 1.55 -35.18 -23.35
N ALA A 80 2.38 -35.05 -24.40
CA ALA A 80 3.57 -35.86 -24.59
C ALA A 80 4.80 -35.35 -23.78
N ALA A 81 5.03 -34.03 -23.74
CA ALA A 81 6.23 -33.45 -23.12
C ALA A 81 5.97 -32.79 -21.75
N GLY A 82 4.70 -32.70 -21.33
CA GLY A 82 4.25 -32.41 -19.96
C GLY A 82 5.09 -31.36 -19.22
N GLY A 83 5.78 -31.81 -18.17
CA GLY A 83 6.57 -30.95 -17.27
C GLY A 83 7.63 -30.09 -17.97
N ALA A 84 8.16 -30.53 -19.10
CA ALA A 84 9.19 -29.79 -19.84
C ALA A 84 8.61 -28.56 -20.56
N VAL A 85 7.38 -28.69 -21.07
CA VAL A 85 6.61 -27.59 -21.66
C VAL A 85 6.16 -26.61 -20.56
N ILE A 86 5.74 -27.14 -19.42
CA ILE A 86 5.35 -26.34 -18.24
C ILE A 86 6.52 -25.51 -17.72
N GLU A 87 7.73 -26.08 -17.62
CA GLU A 87 8.93 -25.33 -17.23
C GLU A 87 9.23 -24.19 -18.20
N ARG A 88 8.95 -24.38 -19.49
CA ARG A 88 9.12 -23.32 -20.48
C ARG A 88 8.07 -22.21 -20.35
N LEU A 89 6.81 -22.57 -20.13
CA LEU A 89 5.75 -21.59 -19.82
C LEU A 89 6.03 -20.82 -18.53
N GLU A 90 6.65 -21.48 -17.54
CA GLU A 90 7.07 -20.85 -16.30
C GLU A 90 8.10 -19.73 -16.55
N LYS A 91 8.98 -19.89 -17.55
CA LYS A 91 10.01 -18.88 -17.89
C LYS A 91 9.51 -17.78 -18.82
N SER A 92 8.44 -17.99 -19.59
CA SER A 92 7.93 -17.01 -20.58
C SER A 92 6.52 -16.55 -20.26
N SER A 93 6.37 -15.36 -19.65
CA SER A 93 5.07 -14.71 -19.44
C SER A 93 4.36 -14.42 -20.77
N GLU A 94 5.10 -14.01 -21.79
CA GLU A 94 4.57 -13.75 -23.13
C GLU A 94 3.90 -15.00 -23.73
N SER A 95 4.53 -16.17 -23.58
CA SER A 95 3.99 -17.44 -24.08
C SER A 95 2.67 -17.80 -23.39
N LEU A 96 2.60 -17.60 -22.07
CA LEU A 96 1.38 -17.86 -21.30
C LEU A 96 0.26 -16.87 -21.69
N ASN A 97 0.58 -15.59 -21.88
CA ASN A 97 -0.38 -14.58 -22.32
C ASN A 97 -0.95 -14.91 -23.70
N LYS A 98 -0.10 -15.34 -24.65
CA LYS A 98 -0.56 -15.80 -25.98
C LYS A 98 -1.45 -17.02 -25.88
N MET A 99 -1.11 -17.99 -25.04
CA MET A 99 -1.94 -19.18 -24.81
C MET A 99 -3.27 -18.88 -24.14
N SER A 100 -3.36 -17.77 -23.40
CA SER A 100 -4.56 -17.39 -22.65
C SER A 100 -5.72 -16.95 -23.55
N GLN A 101 -5.60 -16.93 -24.88
CA GLN A 101 -6.71 -16.58 -25.76
C GLN A 101 -7.98 -17.44 -25.48
N PRO A 102 -9.17 -16.82 -25.42
CA PRO A 102 -10.40 -17.50 -24.98
C PRO A 102 -10.80 -18.68 -25.88
N GLU A 103 -10.39 -18.72 -27.14
CA GLU A 103 -10.69 -19.82 -28.06
C GLU A 103 -9.80 -21.05 -27.84
N ILE A 104 -8.62 -20.86 -27.23
CA ILE A 104 -7.53 -21.85 -27.22
C ILE A 104 -7.31 -22.36 -25.81
N PHE A 105 -7.28 -21.45 -24.84
CA PHE A 105 -7.00 -21.79 -23.45
C PHE A 105 -7.94 -22.86 -22.88
N PRO A 106 -9.28 -22.83 -23.08
CA PRO A 106 -10.16 -23.86 -22.53
C PRO A 106 -9.80 -25.29 -22.97
N LYS A 107 -9.21 -25.47 -24.15
CA LYS A 107 -8.80 -26.79 -24.67
C LYS A 107 -7.49 -27.27 -24.04
N VAL A 108 -6.54 -26.36 -23.83
CA VAL A 108 -5.21 -26.70 -23.29
C VAL A 108 -5.18 -26.64 -21.76
N PHE A 109 -6.10 -25.91 -21.14
CA PHE A 109 -6.12 -25.63 -19.70
C PHE A 109 -6.17 -26.89 -18.82
N PRO A 110 -7.00 -27.92 -19.09
CA PRO A 110 -6.95 -29.15 -18.31
C PRO A 110 -5.58 -29.82 -18.32
N ILE A 111 -4.87 -29.72 -19.45
CA ILE A 111 -3.53 -30.30 -19.64
C ILE A 111 -2.48 -29.45 -18.92
N VAL A 112 -2.56 -28.12 -19.04
CA VAL A 112 -1.70 -27.19 -18.29
C VAL A 112 -1.87 -27.40 -16.79
N LYS A 113 -3.10 -27.49 -16.29
CA LYS A 113 -3.40 -27.75 -14.88
C LYS A 113 -2.80 -29.08 -14.39
N ARG A 114 -2.95 -30.16 -15.18
CA ARG A 114 -2.32 -31.46 -14.88
C ARG A 114 -0.79 -31.34 -14.84
N GLY A 115 -0.21 -30.69 -15.84
CA GLY A 115 1.24 -30.49 -15.95
C GLY A 115 1.82 -29.66 -14.80
N ILE A 116 1.11 -28.63 -14.33
CA ILE A 116 1.47 -27.88 -13.13
C ILE A 116 1.46 -28.79 -11.90
N GLY A 117 0.42 -29.61 -11.73
CA GLY A 117 0.34 -30.57 -10.62
C GLY A 117 1.50 -31.57 -10.61
N GLU A 118 1.85 -32.13 -11.76
CA GLU A 118 3.01 -33.02 -11.90
C GLU A 118 4.34 -32.29 -11.62
N ARG A 119 4.48 -31.05 -12.12
CA ARG A 119 5.67 -30.23 -11.88
C ARG A 119 5.84 -29.91 -10.40
N LEU A 120 4.76 -29.56 -9.71
CA LEU A 120 4.78 -29.28 -8.27
C LEU A 120 5.19 -30.52 -7.47
N ARG A 121 4.64 -31.70 -7.80
CA ARG A 121 5.01 -32.97 -7.13
C ARG A 121 6.48 -33.36 -7.31
N ARG A 122 7.12 -32.95 -8.42
CA ARG A 122 8.53 -33.27 -8.72
C ARG A 122 9.51 -32.18 -8.27
N SER A 123 9.00 -31.03 -7.81
CA SER A 123 9.85 -29.89 -7.47
C SER A 123 10.32 -29.97 -6.03
N TYR A 124 11.62 -29.88 -5.80
CA TYR A 124 12.20 -29.72 -4.47
C TYR A 124 11.84 -28.35 -3.83
N SER A 125 11.50 -27.36 -4.65
CA SER A 125 11.04 -26.04 -4.19
C SER A 125 9.56 -25.88 -4.52
N LEU A 126 8.71 -26.75 -3.96
CA LEU A 126 7.27 -26.75 -4.20
C LEU A 126 6.66 -25.42 -3.81
N GLY A 127 7.09 -24.85 -2.67
CA GLY A 127 6.78 -23.48 -2.27
C GLY A 127 6.95 -22.51 -3.43
N VAL A 128 8.19 -22.21 -3.81
CA VAL A 128 8.53 -21.17 -4.81
C VAL A 128 7.82 -21.40 -6.14
N VAL A 129 7.79 -22.65 -6.63
CA VAL A 129 7.13 -22.97 -7.92
C VAL A 129 5.61 -22.77 -7.81
N GLY A 130 5.00 -23.15 -6.69
CA GLY A 130 3.58 -22.92 -6.41
C GLY A 130 3.24 -21.44 -6.42
N LEU A 131 3.99 -20.61 -5.69
CA LEU A 131 3.75 -19.17 -5.68
C LEU A 131 3.99 -18.51 -7.05
N ARG A 132 4.99 -18.97 -7.81
CA ARG A 132 5.25 -18.44 -9.16
C ARG A 132 4.04 -18.66 -10.08
N TRP A 133 3.43 -19.84 -10.03
CA TRP A 133 2.19 -20.13 -10.76
C TRP A 133 1.00 -19.35 -10.22
N CYS A 134 0.85 -19.25 -8.89
CA CYS A 134 -0.20 -18.45 -8.27
C CYS A 134 -0.14 -16.98 -8.70
N SER A 135 1.05 -16.36 -8.64
CA SER A 135 1.28 -14.99 -9.08
C SER A 135 0.95 -14.80 -10.55
N LYS A 136 1.38 -15.72 -11.43
CA LYS A 136 1.06 -15.65 -12.86
C LYS A 136 -0.44 -15.70 -13.13
N PHE A 137 -1.17 -16.62 -12.50
CA PHE A 137 -2.61 -16.73 -12.70
C PHE A 137 -3.36 -15.52 -12.17
N ARG A 138 -2.99 -14.97 -11.01
CA ARG A 138 -3.58 -13.72 -10.50
C ARG A 138 -3.25 -12.52 -11.37
N GLY A 139 -2.04 -12.46 -11.94
CA GLY A 139 -1.68 -11.46 -12.95
C GLY A 139 -2.53 -11.56 -14.23
N LEU A 140 -2.88 -12.78 -14.65
CA LEU A 140 -3.82 -13.00 -15.76
C LEU A 140 -5.24 -12.56 -15.40
N VAL A 141 -5.71 -12.85 -14.19
CA VAL A 141 -7.03 -12.38 -13.70
C VAL A 141 -7.09 -10.85 -13.70
N LYS A 142 -6.04 -10.17 -13.21
CA LYS A 142 -5.97 -8.70 -13.15
C LYS A 142 -5.90 -8.04 -14.54
N SER A 143 -5.29 -8.68 -15.53
CA SER A 143 -5.08 -8.09 -16.87
C SER A 143 -6.20 -8.33 -17.87
N ARG A 144 -7.19 -9.17 -17.53
CA ARG A 144 -8.28 -9.57 -18.44
C ARG A 144 -9.64 -8.99 -18.06
N GLN A 145 -10.55 -8.97 -19.02
CA GLN A 145 -11.97 -8.74 -18.75
C GLN A 145 -12.56 -9.94 -17.99
N LYS A 146 -13.56 -9.68 -17.13
CA LYS A 146 -14.25 -10.71 -16.36
C LYS A 146 -15.10 -11.58 -17.29
N ASP A 147 -14.58 -12.77 -17.62
CA ASP A 147 -15.19 -13.80 -18.46
C ASP A 147 -15.09 -15.17 -17.76
N SER A 148 -15.66 -16.23 -18.34
CA SER A 148 -15.59 -17.58 -17.74
C SER A 148 -14.16 -18.11 -17.61
N LEU A 149 -13.22 -17.62 -18.42
CA LEU A 149 -11.82 -18.02 -18.36
C LEU A 149 -11.11 -17.39 -17.17
N THR A 150 -11.44 -16.14 -16.86
CA THR A 150 -10.98 -15.42 -15.67
C THR A 150 -11.40 -16.17 -14.40
N ASP A 151 -12.62 -16.71 -14.34
CA ASP A 151 -13.06 -17.56 -13.22
C ASP A 151 -12.26 -18.87 -13.11
N ASP A 152 -11.89 -19.48 -14.25
CA ASP A 152 -11.05 -20.68 -14.28
C ASP A 152 -9.60 -20.41 -13.84
N PHE A 153 -9.06 -19.24 -14.19
CA PHE A 153 -7.76 -18.78 -13.70
C PHE A 153 -7.79 -18.53 -12.19
N GLU A 154 -8.84 -17.88 -11.68
CA GLU A 154 -9.01 -17.64 -10.25
C GLU A 154 -9.12 -18.95 -9.46
N LYS A 155 -9.93 -19.90 -9.93
CA LYS A 155 -10.02 -21.24 -9.32
C LYS A 155 -8.70 -21.99 -9.35
N THR A 156 -7.89 -21.82 -10.41
CA THR A 156 -6.58 -22.47 -10.51
C THR A 156 -5.55 -21.80 -9.61
N ALA A 157 -5.55 -20.47 -9.51
CA ALA A 157 -4.74 -19.75 -8.56
C ALA A 157 -5.04 -20.22 -7.12
N GLY A 158 -6.33 -20.30 -6.76
CA GLY A 158 -6.75 -20.81 -5.45
C GLY A 158 -6.35 -22.27 -5.20
N TRP A 159 -6.44 -23.14 -6.22
CA TRP A 159 -5.97 -24.52 -6.12
C TRP A 159 -4.43 -24.63 -5.93
N VAL A 160 -3.65 -23.85 -6.69
CA VAL A 160 -2.18 -23.81 -6.54
C VAL A 160 -1.80 -23.22 -5.18
N GLU A 161 -2.49 -22.18 -4.73
CA GLU A 161 -2.30 -21.59 -3.41
C GLU A 161 -2.58 -22.61 -2.30
N ALA A 162 -3.70 -23.34 -2.37
CA ALA A 162 -4.03 -24.38 -1.40
C ALA A 162 -2.99 -25.50 -1.35
N LEU A 163 -2.46 -25.92 -2.50
CA LEU A 163 -1.34 -26.89 -2.56
C LEU A 163 -0.07 -26.34 -1.90
N THR A 164 0.23 -25.07 -2.15
CA THR A 164 1.41 -24.39 -1.58
C THR A 164 1.25 -24.24 -0.07
N ALA A 165 0.05 -23.87 0.41
CA ALA A 165 -0.26 -23.75 1.83
C ALA A 165 -0.24 -25.12 2.54
N LYS A 166 -0.70 -26.18 1.86
CA LYS A 166 -0.57 -27.55 2.35
C LYS A 166 0.90 -27.98 2.48
N PHE A 167 1.72 -27.67 1.48
CA PHE A 167 3.17 -27.88 1.60
C PHE A 167 3.76 -27.10 2.78
N CYS A 168 3.38 -25.84 2.97
CA CYS A 168 3.83 -25.07 4.13
C CYS A 168 3.43 -25.70 5.46
N SER A 169 2.29 -26.41 5.55
CA SER A 169 1.78 -26.99 6.81
C SER A 169 2.25 -28.43 7.07
N ASP A 170 2.45 -29.22 6.03
CA ASP A 170 2.80 -30.64 6.14
C ASP A 170 4.32 -30.92 6.08
N THR A 171 5.15 -29.92 5.75
CA THR A 171 6.59 -30.09 5.55
C THR A 171 7.35 -29.78 6.83
N MET A 172 8.34 -30.62 7.21
CA MET A 172 9.19 -30.33 8.36
C MET A 172 10.01 -29.06 8.16
N LEU A 173 10.33 -28.34 9.23
CA LEU A 173 11.02 -27.04 9.17
C LEU A 173 12.34 -27.10 8.37
N GLY A 174 13.16 -28.15 8.54
CA GLY A 174 14.42 -28.30 7.81
C GLY A 174 14.23 -28.47 6.30
N ASP A 175 13.27 -29.30 5.87
CA ASP A 175 12.93 -29.47 4.45
C ASP A 175 12.32 -28.19 3.87
N PHE A 176 11.54 -27.47 4.68
CA PHE A 176 10.96 -26.18 4.32
C PHE A 176 12.08 -25.16 4.08
N GLU A 177 12.99 -24.94 5.04
CA GLU A 177 14.13 -24.03 4.91
C GLU A 177 15.01 -24.38 3.71
N GLN A 178 15.36 -25.66 3.55
CA GLN A 178 16.15 -26.13 2.41
C GLN A 178 15.45 -25.86 1.06
N SER A 179 14.11 -25.90 1.01
CA SER A 179 13.35 -25.60 -0.20
C SER A 179 13.48 -24.12 -0.65
N PHE A 180 13.88 -23.23 0.27
CA PHE A 180 14.08 -21.79 0.02
C PHE A 180 15.53 -21.36 -0.08
N GLU A 181 16.50 -22.21 0.25
CA GLU A 181 17.90 -21.83 0.31
C GLU A 181 18.36 -21.19 -1.01
N GLY A 182 18.78 -19.92 -0.94
CA GLY A 182 19.20 -19.10 -2.08
C GLY A 182 18.07 -18.53 -2.95
N LYS A 183 16.80 -18.71 -2.55
CA LYS A 183 15.58 -18.24 -3.25
C LYS A 183 14.67 -17.40 -2.35
N GLU A 184 15.13 -16.99 -1.17
CA GLU A 184 14.33 -16.28 -0.16
C GLU A 184 13.80 -14.95 -0.71
N ARG A 185 14.66 -14.19 -1.40
CA ARG A 185 14.26 -12.93 -2.03
C ARG A 185 13.18 -13.12 -3.09
N GLU A 186 13.31 -14.19 -3.88
CA GLU A 186 12.31 -14.52 -4.90
C GLU A 186 10.99 -14.92 -4.23
N TRP A 187 11.05 -15.74 -3.19
CA TRP A 187 9.90 -16.14 -2.40
C TRP A 187 9.12 -14.95 -1.85
N PHE A 188 9.78 -13.98 -1.22
CA PHE A 188 9.12 -12.78 -0.71
C PHE A 188 8.52 -11.92 -1.82
N ALA A 189 9.23 -11.74 -2.93
CA ALA A 189 8.69 -11.02 -4.09
C ALA A 189 7.44 -11.71 -4.65
N LEU A 190 7.42 -13.05 -4.66
CA LEU A 190 6.28 -13.84 -5.10
C LEU A 190 5.11 -13.83 -4.11
N LEU A 191 5.36 -13.78 -2.80
CA LEU A 191 4.31 -13.59 -1.79
C LEU A 191 3.64 -12.22 -1.97
N GLU A 192 4.43 -11.17 -2.19
CA GLU A 192 3.92 -9.83 -2.43
C GLU A 192 3.11 -9.76 -3.73
N SER A 193 3.63 -10.35 -4.82
CA SER A 193 2.96 -10.30 -6.14
C SER A 193 1.77 -11.24 -6.26
N ALA A 194 1.78 -12.37 -5.55
CA ALA A 194 0.67 -13.31 -5.54
C ALA A 194 -0.42 -12.91 -4.55
N GLU A 195 -0.17 -12.11 -3.51
CA GLU A 195 -1.12 -11.84 -2.41
C GLU A 195 -1.78 -13.14 -1.82
N PRO A 196 -1.05 -14.24 -1.58
CA PRO A 196 -1.63 -15.54 -1.25
C PRO A 196 -1.95 -15.62 0.25
N LEU A 197 -3.14 -15.18 0.63
CA LEU A 197 -3.56 -15.05 2.03
C LEU A 197 -3.31 -16.34 2.84
N THR A 198 -3.63 -17.51 2.29
CA THR A 198 -3.53 -18.79 3.01
C THR A 198 -2.09 -19.28 3.16
N VAL A 199 -1.25 -19.08 2.13
CA VAL A 199 0.18 -19.44 2.19
C VAL A 199 0.90 -18.59 3.23
N VAL A 200 0.59 -17.29 3.25
CA VAL A 200 1.16 -16.35 4.23
C VAL A 200 0.81 -16.81 5.65
N THR A 201 -0.46 -17.08 5.93
CA THR A 201 -0.89 -17.53 7.26
C THR A 201 -0.21 -18.83 7.69
N GLN A 202 -0.07 -19.81 6.79
CA GLN A 202 0.57 -21.10 7.12
C GLN A 202 2.09 -20.99 7.27
N ALA A 203 2.76 -20.27 6.37
CA ALA A 203 4.22 -20.08 6.44
C ALA A 203 4.64 -19.34 7.72
N PHE A 204 3.81 -18.42 8.22
CA PHE A 204 4.07 -17.71 9.46
C PHE A 204 4.04 -18.58 10.71
N ASN A 205 3.33 -19.71 10.70
CA ASN A 205 3.34 -20.65 11.83
C ASN A 205 4.67 -21.42 11.95
N PHE A 206 5.48 -21.49 10.87
CA PHE A 206 6.72 -22.24 10.83
C PHE A 206 7.96 -21.45 11.25
N VAL A 207 7.98 -20.14 10.99
CA VAL A 207 9.12 -19.30 11.36
C VAL A 207 9.04 -19.02 12.86
N GLN A 208 9.90 -19.69 13.63
CA GLN A 208 9.97 -19.67 15.09
C GLN A 208 10.28 -18.29 15.71
N LEU A 209 10.63 -17.30 14.89
CA LEU A 209 10.50 -15.90 15.25
C LEU A 209 9.03 -15.53 15.13
N THR A 210 8.22 -15.85 16.14
CA THR A 210 6.81 -15.46 16.16
C THR A 210 6.77 -13.97 15.84
N PRO A 211 6.21 -13.53 14.69
CA PRO A 211 6.10 -12.10 14.39
C PRO A 211 5.38 -11.37 15.53
N ARG A 212 4.56 -12.12 16.27
CA ARG A 212 3.96 -11.76 17.55
C ARG A 212 4.97 -11.28 18.60
N ASP A 213 6.12 -11.92 18.77
CA ASP A 213 7.11 -11.55 19.79
C ASP A 213 7.89 -10.30 19.36
N VAL A 214 8.29 -10.23 18.09
CA VAL A 214 8.88 -9.00 17.51
C VAL A 214 7.89 -7.83 17.58
N PHE A 215 6.60 -8.12 17.34
CA PHE A 215 5.53 -7.15 17.47
C PHE A 215 5.31 -6.72 18.92
N ILE A 216 5.20 -7.66 19.87
CA ILE A 216 5.00 -7.37 21.30
C ILE A 216 6.19 -6.58 21.85
N THR A 217 7.43 -6.97 21.52
CA THR A 217 8.62 -6.22 21.95
C THR A 217 8.66 -4.81 21.35
N ARG A 218 8.24 -4.64 20.09
CA ARG A 218 8.09 -3.32 19.45
C ARG A 218 6.99 -2.47 20.11
N VAL A 219 5.83 -3.05 20.39
CA VAL A 219 4.73 -2.38 21.12
C VAL A 219 5.20 -1.94 22.50
N LEU A 220 5.83 -2.84 23.25
CA LEU A 220 6.31 -2.56 24.60
C LEU A 220 7.37 -1.44 24.58
N SER A 221 8.31 -1.49 23.63
CA SER A 221 9.30 -0.43 23.43
C SER A 221 8.64 0.92 23.11
N MET A 222 7.60 0.95 22.28
CA MET A 222 6.85 2.17 21.98
C MET A 222 6.11 2.70 23.22
N LEU A 223 5.44 1.84 23.97
CA LEU A 223 4.72 2.23 25.20
C LEU A 223 5.66 2.79 26.26
N LEU A 224 6.82 2.15 26.45
CA LEU A 224 7.86 2.65 27.36
C LEU A 224 8.35 4.02 26.93
N MET A 225 8.63 4.21 25.63
CA MET A 225 9.08 5.51 25.13
C MET A 225 8.02 6.61 25.30
N VAL A 226 6.74 6.31 25.06
CA VAL A 226 5.64 7.26 25.34
C VAL A 226 5.57 7.60 26.83
N ALA A 227 5.65 6.60 27.72
CA ALA A 227 5.67 6.84 29.16
C ALA A 227 6.86 7.73 29.58
N PHE A 228 8.05 7.50 29.01
CA PHE A 228 9.21 8.36 29.25
C PHE A 228 8.99 9.79 28.74
N VAL A 229 8.39 9.99 27.56
CA VAL A 229 8.08 11.32 27.03
C VAL A 229 7.07 12.05 27.93
N LEU A 230 6.01 11.37 28.39
CA LEU A 230 5.02 11.96 29.29
C LEU A 230 5.63 12.31 30.66
N LEU A 231 6.45 11.41 31.22
CA LEU A 231 7.19 11.68 32.45
C LEU A 231 8.17 12.85 32.28
N HIS A 232 8.78 12.99 31.10
CA HIS A 232 9.66 14.12 30.82
C HIS A 232 8.88 15.44 30.75
N ILE A 233 7.70 15.46 30.14
CA ILE A 233 6.81 16.65 30.12
C ILE A 233 6.40 17.05 31.55
N GLU A 234 6.11 16.08 32.42
CA GLU A 234 5.85 16.35 33.85
C GLU A 234 7.11 16.84 34.59
N SER A 235 8.28 16.28 34.28
CA SER A 235 9.57 16.69 34.88
C SER A 235 9.96 18.12 34.48
N ILE A 236 9.69 18.52 33.23
CA ILE A 236 9.93 19.90 32.74
C ILE A 236 9.06 20.91 33.51
N LYS A 237 7.88 20.51 33.99
CA LYS A 237 7.07 21.37 34.89
C LYS A 237 7.68 21.58 36.27
N GLY A 238 8.72 20.84 36.66
CA GLY A 238 9.39 21.02 37.94
C GLY A 238 10.91 20.98 37.79
N ASP A 239 11.55 22.14 37.59
CA ASP A 239 12.96 22.56 37.83
C ASP A 239 14.09 21.50 37.94
N SER A 240 13.96 20.34 37.32
CA SER A 240 14.87 19.20 37.50
C SER A 240 15.62 18.92 36.22
N ASP A 241 16.86 19.39 36.23
CA ASP A 241 17.81 19.36 35.11
C ASP A 241 18.46 17.96 35.02
N VAL A 242 17.79 17.01 34.36
CA VAL A 242 18.32 15.66 34.12
C VAL A 242 18.40 15.39 32.62
N MET A 243 19.60 15.59 32.05
CA MET A 243 19.88 15.26 30.64
C MET A 243 20.32 13.80 30.48
N LEU A 244 19.61 13.05 29.62
CA LEU A 244 20.06 11.76 29.11
C LEU A 244 20.59 11.93 27.66
N PRO A 245 21.83 11.53 27.34
CA PRO A 245 22.39 11.68 26.00
C PRO A 245 21.74 10.72 25.00
N GLY A 246 21.05 11.27 24.00
CA GLY A 246 20.36 10.52 22.94
C GLY A 246 21.21 10.32 21.70
N VAL A 247 21.69 9.10 21.48
CA VAL A 247 22.27 8.66 20.20
C VAL A 247 21.15 8.03 19.36
N TRP A 248 20.72 8.71 18.29
CA TRP A 248 19.73 8.18 17.35
C TRP A 248 20.33 8.03 15.94
N PRO A 249 20.12 6.90 15.25
CA PRO A 249 20.66 6.66 13.92
C PRO A 249 19.89 7.44 12.85
N LEU A 250 20.51 8.48 12.31
CA LEU A 250 20.04 9.23 11.14
C LEU A 250 20.65 8.65 9.86
N GLY A 251 19.92 7.82 9.13
CA GLY A 251 20.30 7.49 7.75
C GLY A 251 19.60 6.26 7.18
N ILE A 252 18.52 6.45 6.40
CA ILE A 252 17.92 5.36 5.63
C ILE A 252 17.55 5.85 4.22
N ARG A 253 18.03 5.09 3.22
CA ARG A 253 17.71 5.24 1.80
C ARG A 253 16.34 4.60 1.53
N LEU A 254 15.27 5.38 1.64
CA LEU A 254 13.89 4.92 1.43
C LEU A 254 13.54 4.91 -0.08
N LYS A 255 12.95 3.81 -0.57
CA LYS A 255 12.42 3.69 -1.95
C LYS A 255 11.07 4.39 -2.08
N THR A 256 10.67 4.77 -3.30
CA THR A 256 9.36 5.39 -3.59
C THR A 256 8.16 4.57 -3.10
N ALA A 257 8.23 3.24 -3.15
CA ALA A 257 7.21 2.35 -2.61
C ALA A 257 6.99 2.47 -1.09
N TYR A 258 7.98 2.97 -0.34
CA TYR A 258 7.80 3.24 1.09
C TYR A 258 6.77 4.36 1.31
N TRP A 259 6.77 5.37 0.45
CA TRP A 259 5.94 6.57 0.58
C TRP A 259 4.50 6.38 0.07
N THR A 260 4.18 5.23 -0.55
CA THR A 260 2.80 4.93 -0.96
C THR A 260 1.92 4.53 0.21
N ASP A 261 2.51 4.04 1.31
CA ASP A 261 1.80 3.75 2.55
C ASP A 261 1.57 5.04 3.37
N SER A 262 0.32 5.31 3.75
CA SER A 262 -0.06 6.47 4.57
C SER A 262 0.59 6.42 5.95
N TRP A 263 0.78 5.25 6.53
CA TRP A 263 1.39 5.13 7.86
C TRP A 263 2.86 5.51 7.86
N ASN A 264 3.57 5.21 6.78
CA ASN A 264 4.97 5.59 6.63
C ASN A 264 5.15 7.12 6.53
N ARG A 265 4.16 7.83 5.96
CA ARG A 265 4.13 9.31 5.97
C ARG A 265 3.89 9.85 7.38
N LEU A 266 3.02 9.20 8.15
CA LEU A 266 2.76 9.55 9.55
C LEU A 266 4.00 9.33 10.43
N ASP A 267 4.73 8.23 10.24
CA ASP A 267 6.01 7.97 10.90
C ASP A 267 7.07 9.04 10.57
N ALA A 268 7.13 9.48 9.30
CA ALA A 268 8.01 10.58 8.90
C ALA A 268 7.59 11.92 9.54
N GLY A 269 6.29 12.21 9.58
CA GLY A 269 5.73 13.37 10.28
C GLY A 269 6.05 13.36 11.77
N THR A 270 5.92 12.20 12.42
CA THR A 270 6.28 11.99 13.84
C THR A 270 7.76 12.28 14.08
N SER A 271 8.63 11.77 13.20
CA SER A 271 10.07 12.02 13.30
C SER A 271 10.41 13.51 13.15
N LEU A 272 9.73 14.20 12.23
CA LEU A 272 9.87 15.65 12.05
C LEU A 272 9.35 16.43 13.26
N SER A 273 8.19 16.07 13.81
CA SER A 273 7.63 16.69 15.02
C SER A 273 8.53 16.52 16.23
N ILE A 274 9.17 15.36 16.40
CA ILE A 274 10.17 15.14 17.46
C ILE A 274 11.39 16.05 17.25
N ALA A 275 11.90 16.16 16.02
CA ALA A 275 13.03 17.04 15.73
C ALA A 275 12.70 18.52 16.01
N ILE A 276 11.48 18.95 15.66
CA ILE A 276 10.98 20.30 15.95
C ILE A 276 10.84 20.52 17.46
N PHE A 277 10.26 19.55 18.20
CA PHE A 277 10.14 19.61 19.65
C PHE A 277 11.51 19.77 20.32
N ILE A 278 12.49 18.94 19.93
CA ILE A 278 13.87 19.03 20.41
C ILE A 278 14.43 20.43 20.14
N ALA A 279 14.26 20.96 18.93
CA ALA A 279 14.74 22.30 18.60
C ALA A 279 14.07 23.39 19.46
N ILE A 280 12.74 23.35 19.66
CA ILE A 280 12.00 24.30 20.50
C ILE A 280 12.50 24.27 21.95
N HIS A 281 12.70 23.06 22.49
CA HIS A 281 13.19 22.84 23.85
C HIS A 281 14.59 23.46 24.04
N PHE A 282 15.54 23.15 23.15
CA PHE A 282 16.92 23.65 23.27
C PHE A 282 17.08 25.14 22.94
N ILE A 283 16.22 25.71 22.11
CA ILE A 283 16.22 27.15 21.83
C ILE A 283 15.60 27.94 22.99
N GLY A 284 14.78 27.29 23.85
CA GLY A 284 14.09 27.94 24.95
C GLY A 284 13.01 28.92 24.48
N TRP A 285 12.27 28.58 23.42
CA TRP A 285 11.36 29.52 22.76
C TRP A 285 10.24 30.02 23.68
N SER A 286 9.40 29.11 24.20
CA SER A 286 8.29 29.39 25.10
C SER A 286 7.80 28.07 25.70
N SER A 287 7.45 28.08 26.98
CA SER A 287 6.86 26.91 27.66
C SER A 287 5.53 26.48 27.04
N GLU A 288 4.75 27.41 26.49
CA GLU A 288 3.51 27.10 25.78
C GLU A 288 3.78 26.37 24.45
N ALA A 289 4.79 26.82 23.69
CA ALA A 289 5.19 26.18 22.44
C ALA A 289 5.78 24.79 22.68
N GLU A 290 6.55 24.63 23.77
CA GLU A 290 7.09 23.35 24.20
C GLU A 290 5.99 22.36 24.58
N VAL A 291 5.02 22.77 25.43
CA VAL A 291 3.89 21.92 25.81
C VAL A 291 3.04 21.56 24.59
N SER A 292 2.71 22.54 23.74
CA SER A 292 1.91 22.32 22.53
C SER A 292 2.59 21.34 21.57
N SER A 293 3.89 21.51 21.31
CA SER A 293 4.65 20.58 20.46
C SER A 293 4.79 19.19 21.10
N GLY A 294 4.95 19.09 22.43
CA GLY A 294 4.92 17.83 23.16
C GLY A 294 3.57 17.09 23.04
N ILE A 295 2.44 17.81 23.11
CA ILE A 295 1.10 17.24 22.89
C ILE A 295 0.97 16.68 21.47
N VAL A 296 1.44 17.40 20.45
CA VAL A 296 1.41 16.92 19.06
C VAL A 296 2.22 15.63 18.92
N VAL A 297 3.43 15.56 19.50
CA VAL A 297 4.25 14.34 19.50
C VAL A 297 3.50 13.19 20.18
N ALA A 298 2.89 13.42 21.34
CA ALA A 298 2.12 12.40 22.06
C ALA A 298 0.93 11.87 21.22
N LEU A 299 0.18 12.75 20.55
CA LEU A 299 -0.93 12.35 19.68
C LEU A 299 -0.44 11.52 18.48
N LEU A 300 0.67 11.90 17.85
CA LEU A 300 1.27 11.13 16.76
C LEU A 300 1.73 9.73 17.23
N PHE A 301 2.22 9.61 18.46
CA PHE A 301 2.52 8.31 19.06
C PHE A 301 1.27 7.46 19.30
N VAL A 302 0.17 8.05 19.76
CA VAL A 302 -1.11 7.32 19.91
C VAL A 302 -1.59 6.78 18.56
N LEU A 303 -1.45 7.55 17.48
CA LEU A 303 -1.76 7.07 16.13
C LEU A 303 -0.87 5.89 15.71
N ARG A 304 0.40 5.88 16.13
CA ARG A 304 1.30 4.74 15.90
C ARG A 304 0.91 3.50 16.72
N LEU A 305 0.43 3.68 17.95
CA LEU A 305 -0.14 2.57 18.73
C LEU A 305 -1.40 2.02 18.05
N LEU A 306 -2.24 2.88 17.47
CA LEU A 306 -3.41 2.47 16.70
C LEU A 306 -3.02 1.69 15.44
N GLN A 307 -1.99 2.14 14.70
CA GLN A 307 -1.41 1.37 13.59
C GLN A 307 -0.99 -0.02 14.05
N THR A 308 -0.33 -0.10 15.20
CA THR A 308 0.18 -1.36 15.72
C THR A 308 -0.98 -2.27 16.14
N ALA A 309 -2.00 -1.74 16.80
CA ALA A 309 -3.24 -2.44 17.10
C ALA A 309 -3.99 -2.92 15.84
N SER A 310 -3.83 -2.22 14.70
CA SER A 310 -4.44 -2.61 13.42
C SER A 310 -3.88 -3.92 12.85
N LEU A 311 -2.72 -4.38 13.33
CA LEU A 311 -2.15 -5.66 12.96
C LEU A 311 -2.82 -6.84 13.70
N HIS A 312 -3.60 -6.58 14.75
CA HIS A 312 -4.31 -7.62 15.48
C HIS A 312 -5.50 -8.15 14.66
N PRO A 313 -5.64 -9.46 14.42
CA PRO A 313 -6.64 -10.00 13.49
C PRO A 313 -8.10 -9.68 13.88
N ALA A 314 -8.39 -9.56 15.18
CA ALA A 314 -9.74 -9.21 15.66
C ALA A 314 -10.07 -7.71 15.56
N VAL A 315 -9.07 -6.82 15.65
CA VAL A 315 -9.28 -5.36 15.76
C VAL A 315 -8.88 -4.66 14.46
N GLY A 316 -8.00 -5.26 13.67
CA GLY A 316 -7.46 -4.75 12.42
C GLY A 316 -8.52 -4.38 11.40
N PRO A 317 -9.49 -5.26 11.06
CA PRO A 317 -10.57 -4.92 10.15
C PRO A 317 -11.39 -3.71 10.62
N LEU A 318 -11.62 -3.59 11.92
CA LEU A 318 -12.35 -2.46 12.51
C LEU A 318 -11.54 -1.16 12.42
N ILE A 319 -10.26 -1.17 12.81
CA ILE A 319 -9.39 0.00 12.72
C ILE A 319 -9.22 0.42 11.26
N LEU A 320 -9.04 -0.53 10.34
CA LEU A 320 -8.91 -0.24 8.91
C LEU A 320 -10.21 0.35 8.34
N ALA A 321 -11.38 -0.10 8.80
CA ALA A 321 -12.65 0.52 8.46
C ALA A 321 -12.71 1.97 8.98
N VAL A 322 -12.34 2.21 10.24
CA VAL A 322 -12.29 3.54 10.84
C VAL A 322 -11.30 4.46 10.10
N VAL A 323 -10.12 3.97 9.72
CA VAL A 323 -9.12 4.73 8.96
C VAL A 323 -9.63 5.08 7.55
N ARG A 324 -10.37 4.17 6.90
CA ARG A 324 -11.04 4.49 5.64
C ARG A 324 -12.12 5.56 5.84
N MET A 325 -12.92 5.45 6.89
CA MET A 325 -13.90 6.48 7.24
C MET A 325 -13.23 7.82 7.56
N PHE A 326 -12.02 7.83 8.15
CA PHE A 326 -11.26 9.05 8.36
C PHE A 326 -10.86 9.75 7.07
N SER A 327 -10.65 9.02 5.95
CA SER A 327 -10.44 9.64 4.64
C SER A 327 -11.68 10.43 4.20
N ASP A 328 -12.87 9.85 4.38
CA ASP A 328 -14.13 10.50 4.03
C ASP A 328 -14.42 11.68 4.98
N ILE A 329 -14.21 11.48 6.28
CA ILE A 329 -14.34 12.53 7.30
C ILE A 329 -13.32 13.64 7.08
N SER A 330 -12.10 13.34 6.62
CA SER A 330 -11.08 14.36 6.32
C SER A 330 -11.53 15.29 5.20
N MET A 331 -12.20 14.78 4.17
CA MET A 331 -12.77 15.62 3.12
C MET A 331 -13.87 16.54 3.69
N PHE A 332 -14.74 15.99 4.52
CA PHE A 332 -15.78 16.77 5.21
C PHE A 332 -15.18 17.83 6.14
N LEU A 333 -14.16 17.48 6.93
CA LEU A 333 -13.48 18.37 7.85
C LEU A 333 -12.75 19.49 7.12
N CYS A 334 -12.12 19.20 5.96
CA CYS A 334 -11.52 20.22 5.10
C CYS A 334 -12.57 21.22 4.58
N LEU A 335 -13.71 20.71 4.10
CA LEU A 335 -14.83 21.56 3.66
C LEU A 335 -15.39 22.39 4.82
N TYR A 336 -15.54 21.79 6.00
CA TYR A 336 -16.01 22.46 7.21
C TYR A 336 -15.05 23.58 7.64
N VAL A 337 -13.74 23.31 7.69
CA VAL A 337 -12.71 24.34 7.98
C VAL A 337 -12.75 25.44 6.91
N TYR A 338 -12.90 25.11 5.63
CA TYR A 338 -13.03 26.10 4.57
C TYR A 338 -14.24 27.03 4.80
N ILE A 339 -15.40 26.45 5.13
CA ILE A 339 -16.60 27.22 5.47
C ILE A 339 -16.34 28.11 6.69
N LEU A 340 -15.73 27.58 7.76
CA LEU A 340 -15.35 28.36 8.94
C LEU A 340 -14.42 29.52 8.58
N LEU A 341 -13.42 29.32 7.72
CA LEU A 341 -12.48 30.37 7.30
C LEU A 341 -13.19 31.48 6.52
N VAL A 342 -14.14 31.13 5.63
CA VAL A 342 -14.94 32.11 4.88
C VAL A 342 -15.79 32.94 5.85
N PHE A 343 -16.54 32.29 6.76
CA PHE A 343 -17.36 33.00 7.73
C PHE A 343 -16.52 33.84 8.70
N ALA A 344 -15.39 33.32 9.18
CA ALA A 344 -14.47 34.08 10.04
C ALA A 344 -13.98 35.34 9.32
N GLY A 345 -13.62 35.24 8.03
CA GLY A 345 -13.24 36.39 7.22
C GLY A 345 -14.37 37.43 7.09
N VAL A 346 -15.59 36.98 6.80
CA VAL A 346 -16.77 37.87 6.71
C VAL A 346 -17.06 38.54 8.05
N PHE A 347 -17.12 37.78 9.16
CA PHE A 347 -17.42 38.35 10.48
C PHE A 347 -16.33 39.28 10.99
N THR A 348 -15.04 38.98 10.73
CA THR A 348 -13.95 39.90 11.08
C THR A 348 -14.02 41.20 10.27
N LEU A 349 -14.42 41.15 8.99
CA LEU A 349 -14.63 42.37 8.19
C LEU A 349 -15.82 43.19 8.69
N LEU A 350 -16.95 42.54 8.98
CA LEU A 350 -18.17 43.19 9.46
C LEU A 350 -18.00 43.77 10.88
N SER A 351 -17.25 43.10 11.75
CA SER A 351 -17.06 43.50 13.15
C SER A 351 -15.84 44.41 13.35
N SER A 352 -15.26 44.93 12.27
CA SER A 352 -14.02 45.72 12.33
C SER A 352 -14.17 47.04 13.09
N ASP A 353 -15.39 47.57 13.26
CA ASP A 353 -15.64 48.85 13.93
C ASP A 353 -16.34 48.74 15.31
N GLU A 354 -17.05 47.65 15.63
CA GLU A 354 -17.94 47.62 16.82
C GLU A 354 -17.74 46.44 17.79
N ASP A 355 -17.26 45.27 17.35
CA ASP A 355 -17.31 44.04 18.17
C ASP A 355 -15.97 43.28 18.27
N HIS A 356 -15.00 43.91 18.93
CA HIS A 356 -13.63 43.38 19.02
C HIS A 356 -13.48 42.15 19.95
N GLN A 357 -14.47 41.88 20.81
CA GLN A 357 -14.35 40.84 21.83
C GLN A 357 -14.40 39.44 21.21
N TYR A 358 -15.34 39.19 20.29
CA TYR A 358 -15.57 37.87 19.70
C TYR A 358 -15.04 37.74 18.26
N PHE A 359 -15.08 38.81 17.48
CA PHE A 359 -14.71 38.80 16.05
C PHE A 359 -13.60 39.79 15.68
N GLY A 360 -13.03 40.48 16.68
CA GLY A 360 -11.97 41.48 16.47
C GLY A 360 -10.65 40.96 15.90
N SER A 361 -10.47 39.65 15.84
CA SER A 361 -9.35 39.04 15.11
C SER A 361 -9.77 37.73 14.47
N PHE A 362 -9.12 37.40 13.35
CA PHE A 362 -9.41 36.18 12.60
C PHE A 362 -9.32 34.89 13.44
N PRO A 363 -8.31 34.69 14.32
CA PRO A 363 -8.26 33.51 15.18
C PRO A 363 -9.42 33.43 16.19
N LYS A 364 -9.82 34.57 16.77
CA LYS A 364 -10.97 34.64 17.68
C LYS A 364 -12.27 34.31 16.95
N ALA A 365 -12.46 34.86 15.75
CA ALA A 365 -13.62 34.58 14.92
C ALA A 365 -13.74 33.08 14.57
N ILE A 366 -12.63 32.43 14.20
CA ILE A 366 -12.60 30.97 13.96
C ILE A 366 -12.99 30.21 15.22
N LEU A 367 -12.41 30.57 16.37
CA LEU A 367 -12.66 29.88 17.63
C LEU A 367 -14.13 30.03 18.07
N THR A 368 -14.68 31.24 17.98
CA THR A 368 -16.09 31.54 18.27
C THR A 368 -17.01 30.73 17.37
N LEU A 369 -16.75 30.67 16.06
CA LEU A 369 -17.54 29.88 15.11
C LEU A 369 -17.39 28.37 15.32
N PHE A 370 -16.23 27.91 15.79
CA PHE A 370 -16.04 26.52 16.16
C PHE A 370 -16.90 26.13 17.36
N TYR A 371 -16.89 26.94 18.44
CA TYR A 371 -17.79 26.73 19.59
C TYR A 371 -19.26 26.88 19.20
N ALA A 372 -19.57 27.77 18.26
CA ALA A 372 -20.92 27.93 17.73
C ALA A 372 -21.45 26.63 17.11
N ALA A 373 -20.61 25.95 16.33
CA ALA A 373 -20.96 24.68 15.69
C ALA A 373 -21.11 23.54 16.71
N LEU A 374 -20.51 23.66 17.90
CA LEU A 374 -20.72 22.74 19.02
C LEU A 374 -22.02 23.02 19.79
N GLY A 375 -22.76 24.07 19.41
CA GLY A 375 -24.04 24.47 20.02
C GLY A 375 -23.92 25.59 21.06
N ASP A 376 -22.71 26.08 21.32
CA ASP A 376 -22.44 27.13 22.31
C ASP A 376 -22.34 28.50 21.63
N PHE A 377 -23.40 28.89 20.91
CA PHE A 377 -23.44 30.15 20.13
C PHE A 377 -24.38 31.21 20.67
N SER A 378 -25.31 30.84 21.56
CA SER A 378 -26.41 31.73 21.93
C SER A 378 -25.92 33.03 22.55
N GLU A 379 -24.88 32.98 23.39
CA GLU A 379 -24.35 34.18 24.07
C GLU A 379 -23.62 35.12 23.09
N ALA A 380 -22.70 34.58 22.28
CA ALA A 380 -21.96 35.39 21.30
C ALA A 380 -22.87 36.00 20.22
N LEU A 381 -23.90 35.27 19.76
CA LEU A 381 -24.86 35.77 18.79
C LEU A 381 -25.79 36.82 19.40
N THR A 382 -26.27 36.61 20.63
CA THR A 382 -27.15 37.59 21.29
C THR A 382 -26.41 38.89 21.55
N ASN A 383 -25.16 38.82 21.99
CA ASN A 383 -24.32 40.01 22.20
C ASN A 383 -24.05 40.78 20.89
N ALA A 384 -23.83 40.08 19.78
CA ALA A 384 -23.60 40.70 18.47
C ALA A 384 -24.88 41.32 17.84
N ILE A 385 -26.07 40.81 18.19
CA ILE A 385 -27.35 41.38 17.76
C ILE A 385 -27.70 42.60 18.61
N GLU A 386 -27.53 42.51 19.93
CA GLU A 386 -27.81 43.60 20.86
C GLU A 386 -26.87 44.80 20.67
N SER A 387 -25.62 44.59 20.23
CA SER A 387 -24.69 45.67 19.94
C SER A 387 -25.14 46.52 18.74
N HIS A 388 -25.71 45.93 17.69
CA HIS A 388 -26.20 46.67 16.52
C HIS A 388 -27.53 47.40 16.75
N ASP A 389 -28.40 46.90 17.63
CA ASP A 389 -29.69 47.55 17.95
C ASP A 389 -29.55 48.77 18.89
N THR A 390 -28.34 49.05 19.40
CA THR A 390 -28.06 50.31 20.12
C THR A 390 -27.86 51.52 19.22
N LEU A 391 -27.91 51.35 17.88
CA LEU A 391 -28.32 52.41 16.95
C LEU A 391 -29.84 52.63 17.02
N GLY A 392 -30.38 52.75 18.24
CA GLY A 392 -31.73 53.24 18.46
C GLY A 392 -31.92 54.54 17.67
N PRO A 393 -33.13 54.77 17.09
CA PRO A 393 -33.40 55.93 16.27
C PRO A 393 -32.87 57.14 17.01
N SER A 394 -31.86 57.79 16.42
CA SER A 394 -31.28 59.02 16.92
C SER A 394 -32.46 59.93 17.19
N CYS A 395 -32.81 60.01 18.48
CA CYS A 395 -33.92 60.80 18.93
C CYS A 395 -33.60 62.19 18.46
N CYS A 396 -34.36 62.65 17.46
CA CYS A 396 -34.44 64.05 17.10
C CYS A 396 -34.64 64.79 18.41
N SER A 397 -33.57 65.38 18.95
CA SER A 397 -33.67 66.26 20.09
C SER A 397 -34.63 67.37 19.67
N PRO A 398 -35.83 67.49 20.29
CA PRO A 398 -36.65 68.65 20.04
C PRO A 398 -35.86 69.84 20.56
N THR A 399 -35.65 70.82 19.68
CA THR A 399 -35.07 72.11 20.01
C THR A 399 -35.83 72.71 21.21
N PRO A 400 -35.14 73.36 22.16
CA PRO A 400 -35.75 73.81 23.40
C PRO A 400 -36.62 75.04 23.14
N SER A 401 -37.91 74.82 22.94
CA SER A 401 -38.95 75.85 23.05
C SER A 401 -39.39 75.93 24.51
N SER A 402 -38.86 76.92 25.23
CA SER A 402 -39.44 77.64 26.38
C SER A 402 -40.57 76.98 27.20
N ARG A 403 -40.25 76.63 28.47
CA ARG A 403 -40.97 76.76 29.78
C ARG A 403 -42.52 76.67 29.83
N PRO A 404 -43.18 76.31 30.97
CA PRO A 404 -42.67 76.19 32.35
C PRO A 404 -43.13 74.95 33.17
N SER A 405 -42.39 74.71 34.24
CA SER A 405 -42.80 74.34 35.60
C SER A 405 -44.15 73.63 35.81
N TYR A 406 -44.09 72.32 36.09
CA TYR A 406 -45.02 71.69 37.04
C TYR A 406 -44.28 70.74 37.97
N SER A 407 -44.52 70.96 39.26
CA SER A 407 -44.08 70.19 40.41
C SER A 407 -44.68 68.78 40.39
N CYS A 408 -43.84 67.74 40.38
CA CYS A 408 -44.28 66.39 40.74
C CYS A 408 -43.96 66.13 42.20
N VAL A 409 -45.04 65.83 42.91
CA VAL A 409 -45.17 65.52 44.31
C VAL A 409 -44.48 64.20 44.64
N ASP A 410 -43.64 64.23 45.68
CA ASP A 410 -43.17 63.05 46.39
C ASP A 410 -44.36 62.20 46.84
N THR A 411 -44.45 60.97 46.33
CA THR A 411 -45.28 59.94 46.96
C THR A 411 -44.37 58.80 47.38
N THR A 412 -43.88 58.94 48.60
CA THR A 412 -43.34 57.86 49.43
C THR A 412 -44.46 56.86 49.69
N HIS A 413 -44.29 55.61 49.27
CA HIS A 413 -45.00 54.49 49.88
C HIS A 413 -44.02 53.34 50.11
N ALA A 414 -43.65 53.23 51.39
CA ALA A 414 -43.14 52.02 52.00
C ALA A 414 -44.31 51.05 52.23
N LEU A 415 -44.09 49.76 51.93
CA LEU A 415 -44.78 48.59 52.50
C LEU A 415 -43.83 47.40 52.27
N SER A 416 -43.08 46.94 53.27
CA SER A 416 -43.46 45.97 54.32
C SER A 416 -43.65 44.55 53.79
N THR A 417 -42.65 43.71 54.08
CA THR A 417 -42.72 42.31 54.57
C THR A 417 -43.88 41.40 54.13
N ASP A 418 -43.55 40.33 53.40
CA ASP A 418 -43.32 38.98 53.98
C ASP A 418 -42.42 38.14 53.05
#